data_AF-A0A2V6Y997-F1
#
_entry.id   AF-A0A2V6Y997-F1
#
_cell.length_a   1.000
_cell.length_b   1.000
_cell.length_c   1.000
_cell.angle_alpha   90.00
_cell.angle_beta   90.00
_cell.angle_gamma   90.00
#
_symmetry.space_group_name_H-M   'P 1'
#
loop_
_entity.id
_entity.type
_entity.pdbx_description
1 polymer ?
#
loop_
_entity_poly.entity_id
_entity_poly.type
_entity_poly.pdbx_seq_one_letter_code
_entity_poly.pdbx_strand_id
1 'polypeptide(L)'
;MGRRLRVALVLSVLGLVAGGCISLTPAQTDTLADVQRFADATAKAYGLMRIPVSVQPATNLGIGGSYRQGNFYLNANALSSGHLTAMVAHELGHYVLGHEPTSGVSMAELLRAQELRELDANAKAVEILVRAKGMAQPQAVRTMVVYLRSAQNAQNRGQPNAPGHRPPSEEIADLLARYPETAATARPQSVGSALSSTGVPILAPTWRPGDQWTFWWDNPRSSGTFVWSVDREEVVDGTEYYVIASGPTRSEPAREFFYQKADLAWRMLKVNGNVESRAEPAQRRYVWPLTVGGAWEQTVTVTTERQGSSSTEISARSCRVMGEETLTVAGGIFRTIKTVCRDKATNEIVSQVWYAPEAKHWVKEWNRFSWGIQERELMAAKFK
;
A
#
# COMPACT_ATOMS: atom_id res chain seq x y z
N MET A 1 -62.01 -43.26 -44.48
CA MET A 1 -62.64 -43.71 -43.21
C MET A 1 -61.54 -44.13 -42.25
N GLY A 2 -61.47 -43.46 -41.10
CA GLY A 2 -60.43 -43.61 -40.08
C GLY A 2 -59.88 -42.23 -39.70
N ARG A 3 -59.59 -41.89 -38.45
CA ARG A 3 -59.93 -42.45 -37.14
C ARG A 3 -59.52 -41.34 -36.16
N ARG A 4 -60.48 -40.87 -35.34
CA ARG A 4 -60.39 -39.96 -34.18
C ARG A 4 -58.98 -39.60 -33.68
N LEU A 5 -58.73 -38.28 -33.61
CA LEU A 5 -57.67 -37.64 -32.83
C LEU A 5 -57.61 -38.19 -31.39
N ARG A 6 -56.42 -38.60 -30.95
CA ARG A 6 -56.05 -38.63 -29.53
C ARG A 6 -55.00 -37.55 -29.31
N VAL A 7 -55.38 -36.53 -28.54
CA VAL A 7 -54.49 -35.50 -28.02
C VAL A 7 -53.62 -36.15 -26.94
N ALA A 8 -52.30 -36.12 -27.14
CA ALA A 8 -51.32 -36.42 -26.11
C ALA A 8 -50.58 -35.11 -25.79
N LEU A 9 -50.90 -34.55 -24.63
CA LEU A 9 -50.24 -33.40 -24.03
C LEU A 9 -48.87 -33.86 -23.50
N VAL A 10 -47.78 -33.50 -24.18
CA VAL A 10 -46.42 -33.66 -23.64
C VAL A 10 -46.00 -32.31 -23.07
N LEU A 11 -46.06 -32.22 -21.74
CA LEU A 11 -45.46 -31.14 -20.95
C LEU A 11 -43.93 -31.30 -20.98
N SER A 12 -43.27 -30.60 -21.89
CA SER A 12 -41.82 -30.40 -21.82
C SER A 12 -41.51 -29.29 -20.82
N VAL A 13 -41.19 -29.67 -19.60
CA VAL A 13 -40.54 -28.80 -18.61
C VAL A 13 -39.12 -28.54 -19.10
N LEU A 14 -38.94 -27.46 -19.86
CA LEU A 14 -37.61 -26.91 -20.12
C LEU A 14 -37.25 -26.02 -18.93
N GLY A 15 -36.58 -26.60 -17.94
CA GLY A 15 -35.98 -25.86 -16.84
C GLY A 15 -34.85 -24.97 -17.39
N LEU A 16 -35.12 -23.67 -17.52
CA LEU A 16 -34.09 -22.65 -17.69
C LEU A 16 -33.27 -22.59 -16.40
N VAL A 17 -32.08 -23.20 -16.40
CA VAL A 17 -31.04 -22.88 -15.44
C VAL A 17 -30.45 -21.53 -15.86
N ALA A 18 -30.94 -20.46 -15.24
CA ALA A 18 -30.33 -19.15 -15.31
C ALA A 18 -29.03 -19.15 -14.49
N GLY A 19 -27.96 -19.73 -15.05
CA GLY A 19 -26.60 -19.52 -14.56
C GLY A 19 -26.16 -18.13 -14.96
N GLY A 20 -26.11 -17.19 -14.01
CA GLY A 20 -25.69 -15.81 -14.26
C GLY A 20 -24.24 -15.75 -14.74
N CYS A 21 -24.03 -15.48 -16.03
CA CYS A 21 -22.72 -15.14 -16.57
C CYS A 21 -22.26 -13.81 -15.96
N ILE A 22 -21.15 -13.82 -15.23
CA ILE A 22 -20.49 -12.60 -14.77
C ILE A 22 -19.97 -11.86 -16.00
N SER A 23 -20.46 -10.64 -16.24
CA SER A 23 -19.95 -9.78 -17.32
C SER A 23 -18.79 -8.95 -16.79
N LEU A 24 -17.57 -9.23 -17.26
CA LEU A 24 -16.37 -8.47 -16.94
C LEU A 24 -16.20 -7.30 -17.91
N THR A 25 -15.66 -6.18 -17.42
CA THR A 25 -15.19 -5.10 -18.30
C THR A 25 -13.96 -5.56 -19.11
N PRO A 26 -13.66 -4.95 -20.27
CA PRO A 26 -12.46 -5.31 -21.04
C PRO A 26 -11.17 -5.27 -20.22
N ALA A 27 -11.01 -4.24 -19.38
CA ALA A 27 -9.86 -4.13 -18.47
C ALA A 27 -9.80 -5.28 -17.46
N GLN A 28 -10.94 -5.72 -16.91
CA GLN A 28 -10.99 -6.88 -16.01
C GLN A 28 -10.70 -8.19 -16.73
N THR A 29 -11.11 -8.33 -18.00
CA THR A 29 -10.77 -9.50 -18.84
C THR A 29 -9.27 -9.59 -19.09
N ASP A 30 -8.62 -8.47 -19.43
CA ASP A 30 -7.17 -8.42 -19.61
C ASP A 30 -6.44 -8.77 -18.31
N THR A 31 -6.89 -8.20 -17.19
CA THR A 31 -6.35 -8.53 -15.86
C THR A 31 -6.52 -10.02 -15.53
N LEU A 32 -7.68 -10.62 -15.81
CA LEU A 32 -7.90 -12.05 -15.60
C LEU A 32 -6.94 -12.91 -16.44
N ALA A 33 -6.69 -12.52 -17.69
CA ALA A 33 -5.73 -13.19 -18.54
C ALA A 33 -4.28 -13.09 -17.99
N ASP A 34 -3.91 -11.93 -17.43
CA ASP A 34 -2.64 -11.75 -16.71
C ASP A 34 -2.53 -12.65 -15.48
N VAL A 35 -3.61 -12.79 -14.70
CA VAL A 35 -3.66 -13.69 -13.54
C VAL A 35 -3.51 -15.14 -13.97
N GLN A 36 -4.19 -15.58 -15.03
CA GLN A 36 -4.02 -16.94 -15.56
C GLN A 36 -2.59 -17.19 -16.04
N ARG A 37 -1.95 -16.24 -16.74
CA ARG A 37 -0.53 -16.35 -17.13
C ARG A 37 0.38 -16.49 -15.92
N PHE A 38 0.11 -15.77 -14.84
CA PHE A 38 0.88 -15.87 -13.60
C PHE A 38 0.72 -17.23 -12.93
N ALA A 39 -0.51 -17.76 -12.84
CA ALA A 39 -0.78 -19.11 -12.35
C ALA A 39 -0.08 -20.18 -13.21
N ASP A 40 -0.15 -20.08 -14.54
CA ASP A 40 0.49 -21.00 -15.49
C ASP A 40 2.02 -20.98 -15.35
N ALA A 41 2.62 -19.79 -15.22
CA ALA A 41 4.06 -19.63 -14.98
C ALA A 41 4.49 -20.24 -13.64
N THR A 42 3.64 -20.13 -12.61
CA THR A 42 3.90 -20.71 -11.29
C THR A 42 3.83 -22.23 -11.32
N ALA A 43 2.78 -22.79 -11.92
CA ALA A 43 2.67 -24.24 -12.13
C ALA A 43 3.90 -24.79 -12.87
N LYS A 44 4.32 -24.13 -13.95
CA LYS A 44 5.55 -24.49 -14.68
C LYS A 44 6.81 -24.42 -13.81
N ALA A 45 6.99 -23.34 -13.03
CA ALA A 45 8.19 -23.14 -12.21
C ALA A 45 8.36 -24.17 -11.08
N TYR A 46 7.26 -24.79 -10.65
CA TYR A 46 7.24 -25.79 -9.58
C TYR A 46 6.94 -27.22 -10.08
N GLY A 47 6.81 -27.43 -11.39
CA GLY A 47 6.51 -28.77 -11.95
C GLY A 47 5.13 -29.29 -11.57
N LEU A 48 4.16 -28.39 -11.39
CA LEU A 48 2.79 -28.70 -10.98
C LEU A 48 1.82 -28.65 -12.16
N MET A 49 0.62 -29.19 -11.95
CA MET A 49 -0.47 -29.12 -12.93
C MET A 49 -0.94 -27.68 -13.14
N ARG A 50 -1.47 -27.41 -14.33
CA ARG A 50 -2.09 -26.12 -14.62
C ARG A 50 -3.26 -25.86 -13.66
N ILE A 51 -3.30 -24.66 -13.09
CA ILE A 51 -4.37 -24.22 -12.18
C ILE A 51 -5.34 -23.34 -12.97
N PRO A 52 -6.59 -23.76 -13.18
CA PRO A 52 -7.62 -22.89 -13.73
C PRO A 52 -7.95 -21.75 -12.76
N VAL A 53 -8.04 -20.54 -13.30
CA VAL A 53 -8.51 -19.35 -12.58
C VAL A 53 -9.95 -19.05 -12.97
N SER A 54 -10.85 -19.09 -11.99
CA SER A 54 -12.27 -18.80 -12.16
C SER A 54 -12.66 -17.54 -11.41
N VAL A 55 -13.52 -16.71 -11.99
CA VAL A 55 -14.05 -15.53 -11.29
C VAL A 55 -15.39 -15.86 -10.65
N GLN A 56 -15.55 -15.49 -9.39
CA GLN A 56 -16.79 -15.60 -8.65
C GLN A 56 -17.46 -14.21 -8.50
N PRO A 57 -18.79 -14.16 -8.28
CA PRO A 57 -19.49 -12.92 -8.06
C PRO A 57 -18.86 -12.14 -6.90
N ALA A 58 -18.91 -10.82 -7.01
CA ALA A 58 -18.39 -9.94 -5.97
C ALA A 58 -19.06 -10.23 -4.62
N THR A 59 -18.26 -10.59 -3.61
CA THR A 59 -18.72 -10.65 -2.21
C THR A 59 -18.06 -9.55 -1.39
N ASN A 60 -18.77 -9.06 -0.38
CA ASN A 60 -18.26 -8.06 0.57
C ASN A 60 -17.51 -8.69 1.75
N LEU A 61 -17.17 -9.97 1.68
CA LEU A 61 -16.57 -10.71 2.80
C LEU A 61 -15.07 -10.46 2.98
N GLY A 62 -14.48 -9.54 2.21
CA GLY A 62 -13.04 -9.25 2.26
C GLY A 62 -12.15 -10.37 1.67
N ILE A 63 -12.75 -11.46 1.19
CA ILE A 63 -12.04 -12.57 0.54
C ILE A 63 -11.79 -12.18 -0.93
N GLY A 64 -10.54 -11.87 -1.24
CA GLY A 64 -10.12 -11.48 -2.58
C GLY A 64 -9.90 -12.66 -3.53
N GLY A 65 -9.50 -13.81 -3.00
CA GLY A 65 -9.39 -15.07 -3.72
C GLY A 65 -9.38 -16.27 -2.77
N SER A 66 -9.47 -17.47 -3.31
CA SER A 66 -9.27 -18.71 -2.55
C SER A 66 -8.77 -19.83 -3.46
N TYR A 67 -7.77 -20.57 -3.02
CA TYR A 67 -7.42 -21.87 -3.59
C TYR A 67 -8.25 -23.00 -2.95
N ARG A 68 -8.89 -23.84 -3.78
CA ARG A 68 -9.60 -25.04 -3.30
C ARG A 68 -9.73 -26.09 -4.40
N GLN A 69 -9.41 -27.34 -4.09
CA GLN A 69 -9.64 -28.50 -4.98
C GLN A 69 -9.05 -28.28 -6.39
N GLY A 70 -7.79 -27.82 -6.46
CA GLY A 70 -7.11 -27.60 -7.74
C GLY A 70 -7.63 -26.41 -8.55
N ASN A 71 -8.52 -25.58 -8.01
CA ASN A 71 -9.03 -24.38 -8.67
C ASN A 71 -8.67 -23.13 -7.86
N PHE A 72 -8.34 -22.06 -8.57
CA PHE A 72 -8.22 -20.73 -7.96
C PHE A 72 -9.48 -19.92 -8.26
N TYR A 73 -10.19 -19.52 -7.21
CA TYR A 73 -11.38 -18.69 -7.30
C TYR A 73 -11.03 -17.26 -6.94
N LEU A 74 -11.32 -16.32 -7.84
CA LEU A 74 -11.04 -14.91 -7.67
C LEU A 74 -12.34 -14.11 -7.51
N ASN A 75 -12.42 -13.26 -6.50
CA ASN A 75 -13.53 -12.33 -6.36
C ASN A 75 -13.44 -11.25 -7.46
N ALA A 76 -14.54 -10.99 -8.17
CA ALA A 76 -14.54 -9.98 -9.24
C ALA A 76 -14.05 -8.58 -8.80
N ASN A 77 -14.27 -8.20 -7.53
CA ASN A 77 -13.78 -6.93 -6.97
C ASN A 77 -12.25 -6.90 -6.83
N ALA A 78 -11.59 -8.06 -6.74
CA ALA A 78 -10.14 -8.13 -6.61
C ALA A 78 -9.43 -7.81 -7.93
N LEU A 79 -10.11 -7.96 -9.09
CA LEU A 79 -9.53 -7.67 -10.42
C LEU A 79 -9.14 -6.20 -10.61
N SER A 80 -9.67 -5.27 -9.81
CA SER A 80 -9.29 -3.86 -9.81
C SER A 80 -8.42 -3.47 -8.61
N SER A 81 -8.04 -4.44 -7.75
CA SER A 81 -7.25 -4.17 -6.55
C SER A 81 -5.80 -3.84 -6.89
N GLY A 82 -5.25 -2.79 -6.26
CA GLY A 82 -3.83 -2.47 -6.30
C GLY A 82 -2.92 -3.56 -5.70
N HIS A 83 -3.50 -4.52 -4.98
CA HIS A 83 -2.78 -5.62 -4.32
C HIS A 83 -2.98 -6.98 -5.01
N LEU A 84 -3.65 -7.02 -6.16
CA LEU A 84 -4.00 -8.27 -6.85
C LEU A 84 -2.81 -9.22 -7.04
N THR A 85 -1.64 -8.70 -7.45
CA THR A 85 -0.46 -9.55 -7.71
C THR A 85 0.04 -10.25 -6.44
N ALA A 86 0.08 -9.55 -5.30
CA ALA A 86 0.50 -10.12 -4.03
C ALA A 86 -0.50 -11.16 -3.52
N MET A 87 -1.79 -10.82 -3.59
CA MET A 87 -2.87 -11.72 -3.20
C MET A 87 -2.88 -12.99 -4.06
N VAL A 88 -2.75 -12.89 -5.38
CA VAL A 88 -2.64 -14.07 -6.25
C VAL A 88 -1.41 -14.91 -5.89
N ALA A 89 -0.26 -14.28 -5.57
CA ALA A 89 0.92 -15.02 -5.15
C ALA A 89 0.71 -15.76 -3.82
N HIS A 90 -0.03 -15.18 -2.86
CA HIS A 90 -0.44 -15.82 -1.61
C HIS A 90 -1.26 -17.09 -1.87
N GLU A 91 -2.30 -16.97 -2.68
CA GLU A 91 -3.20 -18.07 -3.02
C GLU A 91 -2.50 -19.19 -3.80
N LEU A 92 -1.59 -18.81 -4.71
CA LEU A 92 -0.71 -19.77 -5.38
C LEU A 92 0.29 -20.41 -4.40
N GLY A 93 0.66 -19.72 -3.32
CA GLY A 93 1.45 -20.25 -2.22
C GLY A 93 0.76 -21.44 -1.55
N HIS A 94 -0.55 -21.33 -1.29
CA HIS A 94 -1.35 -22.46 -0.80
C HIS A 94 -1.33 -23.64 -1.76
N TYR A 95 -1.49 -23.39 -3.06
CA TYR A 95 -1.42 -24.46 -4.06
C TYR A 95 -0.05 -25.15 -4.08
N VAL A 96 1.04 -24.38 -4.15
CA VAL A 96 2.41 -24.91 -4.22
C VAL A 96 2.76 -25.72 -2.98
N LEU A 97 2.25 -25.33 -1.81
CA LEU A 97 2.47 -26.04 -0.54
C LEU A 97 1.48 -27.20 -0.32
N GLY A 98 0.49 -27.39 -1.19
CA GLY A 98 -0.54 -28.40 -1.01
C GLY A 98 -1.45 -28.12 0.20
N HIS A 99 -1.65 -26.84 0.55
CA HIS A 99 -2.54 -26.42 1.62
C HIS A 99 -4.00 -26.66 1.21
N GLU A 100 -4.51 -27.85 1.50
CA GLU A 100 -5.95 -28.16 1.45
C GLU A 100 -6.57 -28.04 2.85
N PRO A 101 -7.89 -27.76 2.95
CA PRO A 101 -8.59 -27.77 4.22
C PRO A 101 -8.41 -29.13 4.93
N THR A 102 -7.77 -29.11 6.09
CA THR A 102 -7.52 -30.30 6.89
C THR A 102 -8.74 -30.64 7.76
N SER A 103 -9.01 -31.93 7.88
CA SER A 103 -9.96 -32.49 8.86
C SER A 103 -9.22 -33.32 9.90
N GLY A 104 -9.62 -33.20 11.17
CA GLY A 104 -9.07 -33.99 12.30
C GLY A 104 -8.24 -33.14 13.25
N VAL A 105 -8.09 -33.60 14.51
CA VAL A 105 -7.62 -32.89 15.73
C VAL A 105 -8.55 -31.83 16.32
N SER A 106 -8.25 -31.39 17.55
CA SER A 106 -9.06 -30.42 18.31
C SER A 106 -9.15 -29.07 17.58
N MET A 107 -10.19 -28.28 17.88
CA MET A 107 -10.38 -26.97 17.24
C MET A 107 -9.16 -26.03 17.39
N ALA A 108 -8.48 -26.09 18.54
CA ALA A 108 -7.29 -25.28 18.80
C ALA A 108 -6.09 -25.69 17.94
N GLU A 109 -5.90 -26.99 17.68
CA GLU A 109 -4.83 -27.48 16.82
C GLU A 109 -5.12 -27.17 15.35
N LEU A 110 -6.37 -27.27 14.92
CA LEU A 110 -6.81 -26.87 13.59
C LEU A 110 -6.55 -25.39 13.33
N LEU A 111 -6.88 -24.51 14.29
CA LEU A 111 -6.60 -23.07 14.19
C LEU A 111 -5.10 -22.78 14.09
N ARG A 112 -4.27 -23.39 14.96
CA ARG A 112 -2.81 -23.20 14.90
C ARG A 112 -2.21 -23.70 13.59
N ALA A 113 -2.66 -24.85 13.11
CA ALA A 113 -2.21 -25.38 11.83
C ALA A 113 -2.64 -24.47 10.67
N GLN A 114 -3.84 -23.88 10.74
CA GLN A 114 -4.30 -22.92 9.76
C GLN A 114 -3.46 -21.65 9.76
N GLU A 115 -3.20 -21.05 10.93
CA GLU A 115 -2.34 -19.87 11.04
C GLU A 115 -0.93 -20.12 10.47
N LEU A 116 -0.33 -21.28 10.76
CA LEU A 116 0.98 -21.65 10.22
C LEU A 116 0.95 -21.76 8.69
N ARG A 117 -0.14 -22.31 8.12
CA ARG A 117 -0.33 -22.37 6.67
C ARG A 117 -0.38 -20.99 6.03
N GLU A 118 -1.03 -20.01 6.67
CA GLU A 118 -1.07 -18.63 6.16
C GLU A 118 0.32 -17.97 6.19
N LEU A 119 1.10 -18.18 7.27
CA LEU A 119 2.49 -17.70 7.35
C LEU A 119 3.38 -18.33 6.28
N ASP A 120 3.25 -19.64 6.06
CA ASP A 120 4.02 -20.36 5.04
C ASP A 120 3.60 -19.96 3.62
N ALA A 121 2.30 -19.70 3.39
CA ALA A 121 1.80 -19.18 2.11
C ALA A 121 2.33 -17.77 1.82
N ASN A 122 2.36 -16.88 2.82
CA ASN A 122 2.99 -15.56 2.71
C ASN A 122 4.47 -15.66 2.32
N ALA A 123 5.22 -16.55 2.97
CA ALA A 123 6.62 -16.78 2.65
C ALA A 123 6.80 -17.37 1.24
N LYS A 124 5.95 -18.33 0.84
CA LYS A 124 6.00 -18.94 -0.49
C LYS A 124 5.61 -17.96 -1.59
N ALA A 125 4.70 -17.04 -1.31
CA ALA A 125 4.31 -15.98 -2.24
C ALA A 125 5.52 -15.15 -2.69
N VAL A 126 6.45 -14.84 -1.78
CA VAL A 126 7.70 -14.15 -2.14
C VAL A 126 8.52 -14.96 -3.14
N GLU A 127 8.72 -16.27 -2.90
CA GLU A 127 9.44 -17.13 -3.85
C GLU A 127 8.73 -17.21 -5.21
N ILE A 128 7.40 -17.30 -5.22
CA ILE A 128 6.58 -17.33 -6.43
C ILE A 128 6.74 -16.02 -7.21
N LEU A 129 6.71 -14.86 -6.56
CA LEU A 129 6.95 -13.56 -7.19
C LEU A 129 8.35 -13.48 -7.81
N VAL A 130 9.36 -14.04 -7.13
CA VAL A 130 10.73 -14.10 -7.69
C VAL A 130 10.77 -15.02 -8.92
N ARG A 131 10.28 -16.25 -8.80
CA ARG A 131 10.44 -17.28 -9.85
C ARG A 131 9.51 -17.10 -11.05
N ALA A 132 8.25 -16.73 -10.82
CA ALA A 132 7.23 -16.65 -11.86
C ALA A 132 6.96 -15.22 -12.37
N LYS A 133 7.31 -14.18 -11.61
CA LYS A 133 7.22 -12.77 -12.06
C LYS A 133 8.59 -12.12 -12.29
N GLY A 134 9.69 -12.82 -12.01
CA GLY A 134 11.05 -12.31 -12.22
C GLY A 134 11.41 -11.14 -11.32
N MET A 135 10.71 -10.98 -10.19
CA MET A 135 11.01 -9.89 -9.25
C MET A 135 12.34 -10.15 -8.53
N ALA A 136 13.09 -9.08 -8.22
CA ALA A 136 14.16 -9.20 -7.23
C ALA A 136 13.55 -9.54 -5.86
N GLN A 137 14.21 -10.40 -5.06
CA GLN A 137 13.69 -10.82 -3.75
C GLN A 137 13.30 -9.64 -2.84
N PRO A 138 14.10 -8.56 -2.71
CA PRO A 138 13.69 -7.40 -1.91
C PRO A 138 12.41 -6.73 -2.41
N GLN A 139 12.18 -6.72 -3.73
CA GLN A 139 10.95 -6.20 -4.32
C GLN A 139 9.76 -7.10 -4.00
N ALA A 140 9.91 -8.43 -4.13
CA ALA A 140 8.87 -9.40 -3.82
C ALA A 140 8.42 -9.35 -2.35
N VAL A 141 9.38 -9.27 -1.41
CA VAL A 141 9.07 -9.08 0.02
C VAL A 141 8.29 -7.78 0.24
N ARG A 142 8.72 -6.66 -0.35
CA ARG A 142 8.00 -5.38 -0.24
C ARG A 142 6.58 -5.46 -0.78
N THR A 143 6.38 -6.15 -1.90
CA THR A 143 5.05 -6.37 -2.50
C THR A 143 4.12 -7.10 -1.52
N MET A 144 4.62 -8.15 -0.83
CA MET A 144 3.85 -8.87 0.19
C MET A 144 3.60 -8.04 1.45
N VAL A 145 4.60 -7.28 1.94
CA VAL A 145 4.41 -6.38 3.10
C VAL A 145 3.34 -5.33 2.83
N VAL A 146 3.32 -4.72 1.63
CA VAL A 146 2.29 -3.75 1.26
C VAL A 146 0.88 -4.38 1.24
N TYR A 147 0.76 -5.62 0.78
CA TYR A 147 -0.49 -6.36 0.83
C TYR A 147 -0.98 -6.60 2.27
N LEU A 148 -0.10 -7.09 3.15
CA LEU A 148 -0.42 -7.30 4.56
C LEU A 148 -0.72 -5.99 5.30
N ARG A 149 -0.05 -4.88 4.93
CA ARG A 149 -0.35 -3.53 5.45
C ARG A 149 -1.75 -3.06 5.04
N SER A 150 -2.20 -3.35 3.82
CA SER A 150 -3.59 -3.09 3.42
C SER A 150 -4.58 -3.84 4.34
N ALA A 151 -4.31 -5.10 4.67
CA ALA A 151 -5.13 -5.86 5.62
C ALA A 151 -5.07 -5.26 7.04
N GLN A 152 -3.88 -4.83 7.51
CA GLN A 152 -3.74 -4.13 8.80
C GLN A 152 -4.60 -2.86 8.85
N ASN A 153 -4.61 -2.09 7.76
CA ASN A 153 -5.38 -0.85 7.69
C ASN A 153 -6.89 -1.12 7.66
N ALA A 154 -7.34 -2.18 6.98
CA ALA A 154 -8.72 -2.62 7.06
C ALA A 154 -9.10 -3.02 8.50
N GLN A 155 -8.24 -3.79 9.18
CA GLN A 155 -8.42 -4.18 10.57
C GLN A 155 -8.52 -2.95 11.50
N ASN A 156 -7.64 -1.97 11.33
CA ASN A 156 -7.65 -0.71 12.10
C ASN A 156 -8.92 0.11 11.87
N ARG A 157 -9.59 -0.07 10.73
CA ARG A 157 -10.91 0.52 10.41
C ARG A 157 -12.09 -0.30 10.95
N GLY A 158 -11.83 -1.35 11.75
CA GLY A 158 -12.84 -2.20 12.38
C GLY A 158 -13.32 -3.36 11.49
N GLN A 159 -12.64 -3.64 10.37
CA GLN A 159 -12.94 -4.85 9.60
C GLN A 159 -12.40 -6.08 10.34
N PRO A 160 -13.12 -7.21 10.32
CA PRO A 160 -12.62 -8.45 10.91
C PRO A 160 -11.40 -8.97 10.14
N ASN A 161 -10.51 -9.69 10.82
CA ASN A 161 -9.48 -10.46 10.14
C ASN A 161 -10.10 -11.57 9.31
N ALA A 162 -9.45 -11.90 8.20
CA ALA A 162 -9.82 -13.06 7.41
C ALA A 162 -9.67 -14.34 8.27
N PRO A 163 -10.63 -15.28 8.23
CA PRO A 163 -10.57 -16.50 9.03
C PRO A 163 -9.26 -17.28 8.80
N GLY A 164 -8.57 -17.67 9.88
CA GLY A 164 -7.31 -18.41 9.82
C GLY A 164 -6.05 -17.55 9.77
N HIS A 165 -6.17 -16.26 9.45
CA HIS A 165 -5.06 -15.31 9.48
C HIS A 165 -4.77 -14.81 10.90
N ARG A 166 -3.49 -14.55 11.16
CA ARG A 166 -3.06 -13.84 12.37
C ARG A 166 -3.30 -12.33 12.21
N PRO A 167 -3.18 -11.54 13.30
CA PRO A 167 -3.07 -10.09 13.15
C PRO A 167 -2.02 -9.74 12.09
N PRO A 168 -2.32 -8.87 11.10
CA PRO A 168 -1.39 -8.61 10.00
C PRO A 168 -0.03 -8.08 10.44
N SER A 169 0.05 -7.40 11.59
CA SER A 169 1.31 -6.99 12.22
C SER A 169 2.22 -8.17 12.54
N GLU A 170 1.66 -9.29 13.00
CA GLU A 170 2.39 -10.53 13.29
C GLU A 170 2.82 -11.24 12.00
N GLU A 171 1.96 -11.29 10.98
CA GLU A 171 2.32 -11.87 9.67
C GLU A 171 3.44 -11.08 8.98
N ILE A 172 3.43 -9.75 9.09
CA ILE A 172 4.51 -8.89 8.58
C ILE A 172 5.82 -9.17 9.34
N ALA A 173 5.76 -9.32 10.66
CA ALA A 173 6.94 -9.60 11.47
C ALA A 173 7.55 -10.97 11.13
N ASP A 174 6.72 -12.01 10.98
CA ASP A 174 7.15 -13.34 10.55
C ASP A 174 7.79 -13.30 9.15
N LEU A 175 7.13 -12.65 8.18
CA LEU A 175 7.64 -12.51 6.83
C LEU A 175 9.00 -11.82 6.80
N LEU A 176 9.16 -10.71 7.51
CA LEU A 176 10.42 -9.98 7.59
C LEU A 176 11.51 -10.79 8.31
N ALA A 177 11.16 -11.60 9.30
CA ALA A 177 12.10 -12.50 9.98
C ALA A 177 12.61 -13.61 9.06
N ARG A 178 11.78 -14.13 8.15
CA ARG A 178 12.16 -15.14 7.15
C ARG A 178 13.03 -14.58 6.01
N TYR A 179 12.98 -13.28 5.76
CA TYR A 179 13.76 -12.60 4.72
C TYR A 179 14.65 -11.47 5.29
N PRO A 180 15.60 -11.80 6.20
CA PRO A 180 16.37 -10.81 6.94
C PRO A 180 17.30 -9.98 6.05
N GLU A 181 17.77 -10.53 4.92
CA GLU A 181 18.60 -9.79 3.97
C GLU A 181 17.85 -8.63 3.33
N THR A 182 16.53 -8.73 3.16
CA THR A 182 15.71 -7.59 2.71
C THR A 182 15.64 -6.52 3.79
N ALA A 183 15.48 -6.90 5.07
CA ALA A 183 15.54 -5.98 6.20
C ALA A 183 16.94 -5.36 6.38
N ALA A 184 18.01 -6.09 6.03
CA ALA A 184 19.40 -5.65 6.11
C ALA A 184 19.87 -4.81 4.91
N THR A 185 19.33 -5.05 3.70
CA THR A 185 19.57 -4.19 2.52
C THR A 185 18.76 -2.90 2.60
N ALA A 186 17.65 -2.94 3.34
CA ALA A 186 16.89 -1.78 3.79
C ALA A 186 17.59 -0.96 4.88
N ARG A 187 18.57 -1.54 5.59
CA ARG A 187 19.48 -0.76 6.43
C ARG A 187 20.33 0.09 5.47
N PRO A 188 20.24 1.43 5.52
CA PRO A 188 21.27 2.24 4.89
C PRO A 188 22.62 1.74 5.39
N GLN A 189 23.60 1.61 4.50
CA GLN A 189 24.97 1.31 4.92
C GLN A 189 25.33 2.26 6.07
N SER A 190 25.67 1.67 7.20
CA SER A 190 25.90 2.36 8.45
C SER A 190 27.04 3.36 8.30
N VAL A 191 26.71 4.62 8.03
CA VAL A 191 27.53 5.74 8.48
C VAL A 191 27.15 5.95 9.95
N GLY A 192 27.80 5.18 10.82
CA GLY A 192 27.76 5.38 12.27
C GLY A 192 26.43 5.05 12.96
N SER A 193 26.39 3.91 13.65
CA SER A 193 25.59 3.77 14.87
C SER A 193 25.99 4.85 15.87
N ALA A 194 25.34 6.00 15.84
CA ALA A 194 25.37 6.99 16.91
C ALA A 194 24.12 7.88 16.86
N LEU A 195 22.98 7.30 17.21
CA LEU A 195 22.06 8.02 18.08
C LEU A 195 21.86 7.14 19.31
N SER A 196 22.82 7.24 20.23
CA SER A 196 22.55 7.03 21.64
C SER A 196 21.37 7.92 22.05
N SER A 197 20.67 7.55 23.13
CA SER A 197 19.56 8.28 23.78
C SER A 197 19.97 9.65 24.36
N THR A 198 20.89 10.34 23.72
CA THR A 198 21.39 11.66 24.07
C THR A 198 20.58 12.66 23.26
N GLY A 199 19.91 13.61 23.91
CA GLY A 199 19.08 14.66 23.30
C GLY A 199 19.82 15.59 22.34
N VAL A 200 20.38 15.04 21.26
CA VAL A 200 21.00 15.76 20.15
C VAL A 200 19.88 16.20 19.21
N PRO A 201 19.77 17.51 18.94
CA PRO A 201 18.77 18.03 18.02
C PRO A 201 18.93 17.43 16.61
N ILE A 202 17.84 16.90 16.05
CA ILE A 202 17.83 16.42 14.66
C ILE A 202 17.69 17.64 13.74
N LEU A 203 18.72 17.92 12.94
CA LEU A 203 18.73 19.05 11.99
C LEU A 203 17.96 18.74 10.71
N ALA A 204 17.57 19.79 9.99
CA ALA A 204 17.00 19.64 8.64
C ALA A 204 18.02 18.93 7.73
N PRO A 205 17.60 17.92 6.95
CA PRO A 205 18.51 17.21 6.06
C PRO A 205 18.85 18.08 4.85
N THR A 206 20.04 17.85 4.29
CA THR A 206 20.37 18.33 2.94
C THR A 206 19.99 17.25 1.92
N TRP A 207 19.13 17.63 0.99
CA TRP A 207 18.75 16.80 -0.16
C TRP A 207 19.64 17.13 -1.36
N ARG A 208 19.89 16.13 -2.22
CA ARG A 208 20.69 16.31 -3.45
C ARG A 208 19.86 15.89 -4.66
N PRO A 209 20.01 16.56 -5.82
CA PRO A 209 19.44 16.07 -7.07
C PRO A 209 19.77 14.58 -7.31
N GLY A 210 18.74 13.77 -7.51
CA GLY A 210 18.80 12.33 -7.64
C GLY A 210 18.62 11.52 -6.35
N ASP A 211 18.52 12.15 -5.17
CA ASP A 211 17.98 11.51 -3.97
C ASP A 211 16.52 11.11 -4.26
N GLN A 212 16.15 9.87 -3.95
CA GLN A 212 14.89 9.27 -4.34
C GLN A 212 14.27 8.47 -3.20
N TRP A 213 12.94 8.56 -3.08
CA TRP A 213 12.13 7.77 -2.17
C TRP A 213 10.99 7.11 -2.93
N THR A 214 10.80 5.81 -2.72
CA THR A 214 9.64 5.07 -3.20
C THR A 214 8.70 4.84 -2.03
N PHE A 215 7.45 5.23 -2.21
CA PHE A 215 6.41 5.10 -1.19
C PHE A 215 5.28 4.21 -1.68
N TRP A 216 4.64 3.52 -0.75
CA TRP A 216 3.29 3.02 -0.95
C TRP A 216 2.31 3.98 -0.26
N TRP A 217 1.05 3.94 -0.70
CA TRP A 217 -0.04 4.68 -0.07
C TRP A 217 -1.35 3.92 -0.12
N ASP A 218 -2.23 4.20 0.83
CA ASP A 218 -3.61 3.69 0.92
C ASP A 218 -4.55 4.78 1.39
N ASN A 219 -5.76 4.77 0.84
CA ASN A 219 -6.89 5.55 1.32
C ASN A 219 -8.22 4.87 0.92
N PRO A 220 -9.39 5.36 1.41
CA PRO A 220 -10.67 4.75 1.09
C PRO A 220 -11.03 4.68 -0.40
N ARG A 221 -10.36 5.46 -1.26
CA ARG A 221 -10.65 5.52 -2.70
C ARG A 221 -9.74 4.59 -3.51
N SER A 222 -8.50 4.42 -3.10
CA SER A 222 -7.49 3.65 -3.84
C SER A 222 -6.23 3.44 -3.00
N SER A 223 -5.33 2.59 -3.51
CA SER A 223 -3.99 2.37 -3.01
C SER A 223 -3.01 2.30 -4.18
N GLY A 224 -1.72 2.49 -3.90
CA GLY A 224 -0.71 2.41 -4.96
C GLY A 224 0.70 2.66 -4.47
N THR A 225 1.60 2.89 -5.43
CA THR A 225 2.98 3.30 -5.17
C THR A 225 3.32 4.54 -5.99
N PHE A 226 4.24 5.34 -5.48
CA PHE A 226 4.81 6.46 -6.23
C PHE A 226 6.28 6.65 -5.86
N VAL A 227 6.99 7.34 -6.73
CA VAL A 227 8.39 7.69 -6.55
C VAL A 227 8.49 9.21 -6.47
N TRP A 228 9.17 9.69 -5.44
CA TRP A 228 9.64 11.07 -5.34
C TRP A 228 11.13 11.09 -5.59
N SER A 229 11.57 11.98 -6.48
CA SER A 229 12.98 12.25 -6.73
C SER A 229 13.22 13.74 -6.57
N VAL A 230 14.31 14.12 -5.91
CA VAL A 230 14.83 15.49 -6.02
C VAL A 230 15.28 15.67 -7.46
N ASP A 231 14.59 16.51 -8.21
CA ASP A 231 14.93 16.78 -9.61
C ASP A 231 16.03 17.83 -9.68
N ARG A 232 15.79 18.98 -9.02
CA ARG A 232 16.68 20.13 -9.03
C ARG A 232 16.51 21.00 -7.78
N GLU A 233 17.42 21.94 -7.64
CA GLU A 233 17.26 23.10 -6.77
C GLU A 233 16.85 24.29 -7.63
N GLU A 234 15.91 25.11 -7.15
CA GLU A 234 15.38 26.25 -7.90
C GLU A 234 15.17 27.45 -6.99
N VAL A 235 15.45 28.65 -7.48
CA VAL A 235 15.16 29.91 -6.77
C VAL A 235 13.90 30.52 -7.37
N VAL A 236 12.89 30.76 -6.54
CA VAL A 236 11.64 31.43 -6.92
C VAL A 236 11.43 32.61 -5.98
N ASP A 237 11.30 33.82 -6.53
CA ASP A 237 11.12 35.06 -5.77
C ASP A 237 12.14 35.24 -4.63
N GLY A 238 13.41 34.89 -4.91
CA GLY A 238 14.51 34.99 -3.94
C GLY A 238 14.55 33.90 -2.86
N THR A 239 13.62 32.95 -2.87
CA THR A 239 13.60 31.81 -1.96
C THR A 239 14.13 30.56 -2.66
N GLU A 240 15.05 29.83 -2.02
CA GLU A 240 15.56 28.57 -2.56
C GLU A 240 14.65 27.38 -2.22
N TYR A 241 14.43 26.52 -3.21
CA TYR A 241 13.58 25.34 -3.12
C TYR A 241 14.31 24.08 -3.58
N TYR A 242 14.03 22.96 -2.91
CA TYR A 242 14.14 21.64 -3.52
C TYR A 242 12.87 21.41 -4.35
N VAL A 243 13.04 21.05 -5.62
CA VAL A 243 11.94 20.62 -6.49
C VAL A 243 11.90 19.11 -6.53
N ILE A 244 10.85 18.54 -5.94
CA ILE A 244 10.62 17.10 -5.92
C ILE A 244 9.69 16.74 -7.07
N ALA A 245 10.14 15.87 -7.96
CA ALA A 245 9.34 15.35 -9.06
C ALA A 245 8.69 14.01 -8.67
N SER A 246 7.43 13.87 -9.07
CA SER A 246 6.74 12.58 -9.20
C SER A 246 6.42 12.38 -10.68
N GLY A 247 7.01 11.35 -11.28
CA GLY A 247 6.82 11.05 -12.71
C GLY A 247 5.35 10.75 -13.06
N PRO A 248 4.96 10.88 -14.34
CA PRO A 248 3.61 10.56 -14.76
C PRO A 248 3.33 9.07 -14.57
N THR A 249 2.10 8.76 -14.16
CA THR A 249 1.57 7.39 -14.18
C THR A 249 0.56 7.27 -15.33
N ARG A 250 0.02 6.06 -15.58
CA ARG A 250 -1.06 5.89 -16.56
C ARG A 250 -2.30 6.74 -16.23
N SER A 251 -2.50 7.10 -14.97
CA SER A 251 -3.68 7.80 -14.48
C SER A 251 -3.41 9.22 -13.97
N GLU A 252 -2.15 9.61 -13.77
CA GLU A 252 -1.80 10.92 -13.22
C GLU A 252 -0.66 11.60 -14.01
N PRO A 253 -0.78 12.90 -14.31
CA PRO A 253 0.29 13.68 -14.95
C PRO A 253 1.50 13.84 -14.04
N ALA A 254 2.62 14.30 -14.61
CA ALA A 254 3.82 14.63 -13.85
C ALA A 254 3.54 15.78 -12.87
N ARG A 255 4.08 15.65 -11.65
CA ARG A 255 3.90 16.60 -10.56
C ARG A 255 5.23 17.09 -10.04
N GLU A 256 5.31 18.36 -9.68
CA GLU A 256 6.47 18.97 -9.01
C GLU A 256 6.05 19.59 -7.69
N PHE A 257 6.74 19.27 -6.59
CA PHE A 257 6.49 19.80 -5.26
C PHE A 257 7.66 20.69 -4.84
N PHE A 258 7.37 21.92 -4.43
CA PHE A 258 8.36 22.90 -4.03
C PHE A 258 8.46 22.93 -2.51
N TYR A 259 9.61 22.51 -1.98
CA TYR A 259 9.93 22.54 -0.55
C TYR A 259 11.06 23.53 -0.28
N GLN A 260 10.86 24.48 0.63
CA GLN A 260 11.88 25.46 0.98
C GLN A 260 13.13 24.75 1.50
N LYS A 261 14.33 25.13 1.04
CA LYS A 261 15.57 24.48 1.49
C LYS A 261 15.86 24.75 2.97
N ALA A 262 15.43 25.90 3.48
CA ALA A 262 15.71 26.34 4.85
C ALA A 262 15.07 25.44 5.93
N ASP A 263 13.84 24.97 5.70
CA ASP A 263 13.05 24.29 6.72
C ASP A 263 12.16 23.14 6.18
N LEU A 264 12.25 22.83 4.89
CA LEU A 264 11.40 21.87 4.19
C LEU A 264 9.90 22.18 4.28
N ALA A 265 9.51 23.45 4.45
CA ALA A 265 8.11 23.85 4.34
C ALA A 265 7.62 23.74 2.88
N TRP A 266 6.45 23.14 2.70
CA TRP A 266 5.83 22.99 1.38
C TRP A 266 5.21 24.31 0.91
N ARG A 267 5.58 24.79 -0.29
CA ARG A 267 5.04 26.04 -0.84
C ARG A 267 3.99 25.82 -1.92
N MET A 268 4.25 24.94 -2.88
CA MET A 268 3.35 24.74 -4.01
C MET A 268 3.52 23.38 -4.68
N LEU A 269 2.47 22.99 -5.41
CA LEU A 269 2.42 21.87 -6.32
C LEU A 269 2.20 22.42 -7.73
N LYS A 270 3.04 22.03 -8.68
CA LYS A 270 2.82 22.21 -10.11
C LYS A 270 2.41 20.90 -10.76
N VAL A 271 1.49 20.98 -11.71
CA VAL A 271 1.06 19.88 -12.56
C VAL A 271 1.19 20.33 -14.00
N ASN A 272 1.98 19.59 -14.80
CA ASN A 272 2.34 19.98 -16.17
C ASN A 272 2.85 21.44 -16.26
N GLY A 273 3.66 21.86 -15.28
CA GLY A 273 4.25 23.21 -15.23
C GLY A 273 3.34 24.31 -14.68
N ASN A 274 2.04 24.08 -14.56
CA ASN A 274 1.09 25.06 -13.99
C ASN A 274 0.93 24.85 -12.49
N VAL A 275 0.82 25.93 -11.72
CA VAL A 275 0.54 25.85 -10.28
C VAL A 275 -0.88 25.31 -10.08
N GLU A 276 -1.02 24.11 -9.52
CA GLU A 276 -2.32 23.54 -9.15
C GLU A 276 -2.67 23.86 -7.70
N SER A 277 -1.70 23.90 -6.79
CA SER A 277 -1.93 24.28 -5.38
C SER A 277 -0.80 25.14 -4.83
N ARG A 278 -1.13 26.08 -3.93
CA ARG A 278 -0.16 26.95 -3.25
C ARG A 278 -0.57 27.19 -1.79
N ALA A 279 0.39 27.10 -0.87
CA ALA A 279 0.23 27.42 0.56
C ALA A 279 0.81 28.79 0.90
N GLU A 280 0.05 29.63 1.60
CA GLU A 280 0.48 30.94 2.11
C GLU A 280 0.19 31.07 3.63
N PRO A 281 1.23 31.24 4.48
CA PRO A 281 2.65 31.05 4.19
C PRO A 281 2.98 29.59 3.81
N ALA A 282 4.23 29.29 3.46
CA ALA A 282 4.65 27.91 3.21
C ALA A 282 4.30 27.00 4.40
N GLN A 283 3.72 25.84 4.12
CA GLN A 283 3.20 24.92 5.12
C GLN A 283 4.33 24.17 5.80
N ARG A 284 4.55 24.46 7.09
CA ARG A 284 5.59 23.83 7.89
C ARG A 284 5.16 22.46 8.36
N ARG A 285 5.86 21.41 7.91
CA ARG A 285 5.68 20.06 8.44
C ARG A 285 6.48 19.81 9.71
N TYR A 286 7.58 20.54 9.85
CA TYR A 286 8.53 20.44 10.95
C TYR A 286 8.95 21.87 11.36
N VAL A 287 9.40 22.01 12.60
CA VAL A 287 10.23 23.15 13.01
C VAL A 287 11.56 22.57 13.44
N TRP A 288 12.62 22.92 12.71
CA TRP A 288 13.96 22.43 12.96
C TRP A 288 14.68 23.29 14.00
N PRO A 289 15.56 22.70 14.84
CA PRO A 289 15.78 21.27 14.97
C PRO A 289 14.58 20.52 15.56
N LEU A 290 14.38 19.28 15.13
CA LEU A 290 13.39 18.40 15.74
C LEU A 290 13.90 17.90 17.09
N THR A 291 13.16 18.26 18.14
CA THR A 291 13.44 17.91 19.53
C THR A 291 12.16 17.40 20.18
N VAL A 292 12.24 16.31 20.95
CA VAL A 292 11.10 15.77 21.70
C VAL A 292 10.49 16.85 22.60
N GLY A 293 9.16 16.99 22.56
CA GLY A 293 8.43 18.04 23.27
C GLY A 293 8.36 19.38 22.51
N GLY A 294 9.16 19.57 21.45
CA GLY A 294 9.07 20.72 20.57
C GLY A 294 7.67 20.86 19.98
N ALA A 295 7.14 22.08 19.94
CA ALA A 295 5.79 22.36 19.49
C ALA A 295 5.72 23.65 18.70
N TRP A 296 4.78 23.73 17.76
CA TRP A 296 4.52 24.93 16.99
C TRP A 296 3.06 24.99 16.55
N GLU A 297 2.61 26.19 16.22
CA GLU A 297 1.32 26.42 15.61
C GLU A 297 1.49 27.07 14.24
N GLN A 298 0.53 26.84 13.36
CA GLN A 298 0.48 27.50 12.06
C GLN A 298 -0.96 27.67 11.60
N THR A 299 -1.21 28.78 10.91
CA THR A 299 -2.39 28.95 10.07
C THR A 299 -1.89 29.11 8.64
N VAL A 300 -2.40 28.28 7.74
CA VAL A 300 -2.00 28.26 6.33
C VAL A 300 -3.24 28.34 5.48
N THR A 301 -3.22 29.23 4.50
CA THR A 301 -4.22 29.30 3.44
C THR A 301 -3.69 28.50 2.25
N VAL A 302 -4.43 27.47 1.82
CA VAL A 302 -4.11 26.69 0.62
C VAL A 302 -5.12 27.02 -0.46
N THR A 303 -4.66 27.60 -1.56
CA THR A 303 -5.46 27.81 -2.77
C THR A 303 -5.16 26.69 -3.75
N THR A 304 -6.21 26.06 -4.28
CA THR A 304 -6.12 24.98 -5.27
C THR A 304 -6.96 25.31 -6.49
N GLU A 305 -6.33 25.31 -7.66
CA GLU A 305 -6.91 25.55 -8.97
C GLU A 305 -6.83 24.28 -9.82
N ARG A 306 -7.99 23.66 -10.09
CA ARG A 306 -8.06 22.40 -10.83
C ARG A 306 -9.23 22.44 -11.80
N GLN A 307 -8.96 22.16 -13.08
CA GLN A 307 -9.96 22.05 -14.15
C GLN A 307 -10.92 23.26 -14.23
N GLY A 308 -10.38 24.48 -14.07
CA GLY A 308 -11.17 25.71 -14.12
C GLY A 308 -11.98 26.03 -12.86
N SER A 309 -11.89 25.20 -11.82
CA SER A 309 -12.42 25.49 -10.49
C SER A 309 -11.30 25.94 -9.56
N SER A 310 -11.56 26.95 -8.74
CA SER A 310 -10.66 27.40 -7.68
C SER A 310 -11.32 27.19 -6.31
N SER A 311 -10.53 26.72 -5.35
CA SER A 311 -10.96 26.53 -3.97
C SER A 311 -9.87 27.06 -3.04
N THR A 312 -10.28 27.57 -1.88
CA THR A 312 -9.36 28.04 -0.84
C THR A 312 -9.75 27.40 0.48
N GLU A 313 -8.78 26.81 1.15
CA GLU A 313 -8.93 26.21 2.48
C GLU A 313 -8.00 26.92 3.46
N ILE A 314 -8.52 27.29 4.63
CA ILE A 314 -7.71 27.80 5.74
C ILE A 314 -7.58 26.69 6.77
N SER A 315 -6.34 26.24 6.99
CA SER A 315 -5.99 25.18 7.93
C SER A 315 -5.23 25.79 9.12
N ALA A 316 -5.81 25.72 10.31
CA ALA A 316 -5.16 26.14 11.56
C ALA A 316 -4.79 24.91 12.40
N ARG A 317 -3.50 24.70 12.66
CA ARG A 317 -2.98 23.48 13.29
C ARG A 317 -2.05 23.77 14.46
N SER A 318 -2.12 22.93 15.48
CA SER A 318 -1.14 22.85 16.57
C SER A 318 -0.40 21.52 16.47
N CYS A 319 0.93 21.57 16.38
CA CYS A 319 1.79 20.41 16.15
C CYS A 319 2.76 20.23 17.31
N ARG A 320 3.09 18.97 17.62
CA ARG A 320 4.05 18.60 18.66
C ARG A 320 4.86 17.38 18.27
N VAL A 321 6.14 17.42 18.59
CA VAL A 321 7.05 16.26 18.55
C VAL A 321 6.80 15.41 19.80
N MET A 322 6.22 14.22 19.60
CA MET A 322 5.75 13.37 20.69
C MET A 322 6.86 12.56 21.34
N GLY A 323 7.82 12.07 20.56
CA GLY A 323 8.86 11.18 21.06
C GLY A 323 9.54 10.39 19.95
N GLU A 324 10.52 9.59 20.35
CA GLU A 324 11.19 8.63 19.50
C GLU A 324 10.45 7.29 19.51
N GLU A 325 10.39 6.63 18.36
CA GLU A 325 9.91 5.26 18.25
C GLU A 325 10.63 4.49 17.15
N THR A 326 10.81 3.19 17.35
CA THR A 326 11.29 2.30 16.30
C THR A 326 10.11 1.80 15.48
N LEU A 327 10.11 2.10 14.19
CA LEU A 327 9.02 1.78 13.29
C LEU A 327 9.48 0.84 12.17
N THR A 328 8.73 -0.24 11.98
CA THR A 328 8.91 -1.17 10.85
C THR A 328 7.99 -0.77 9.71
N VAL A 329 8.56 -0.50 8.53
CA VAL A 329 7.84 -0.22 7.27
C VAL A 329 8.35 -1.16 6.17
N ALA A 330 7.70 -1.15 5.00
CA ALA A 330 8.12 -1.98 3.87
C ALA A 330 9.59 -1.76 3.47
N GLY A 331 10.09 -0.54 3.64
CA GLY A 331 11.45 -0.16 3.35
C GLY A 331 12.46 -0.42 4.47
N GLY A 332 12.09 -1.06 5.58
CA GLY A 332 13.03 -1.39 6.67
C GLY A 332 12.52 -1.07 8.08
N ILE A 333 13.41 -1.25 9.05
CA ILE A 333 13.20 -0.85 10.45
C ILE A 333 13.98 0.44 10.68
N PHE A 334 13.29 1.49 11.09
CA PHE A 334 13.87 2.83 11.27
C PHE A 334 13.71 3.30 12.70
N ARG A 335 14.71 4.02 13.20
CA ARG A 335 14.51 4.89 14.37
C ARG A 335 13.89 6.19 13.89
N THR A 336 12.74 6.55 14.46
CA THR A 336 11.95 7.67 14.00
C THR A 336 11.63 8.64 15.13
N ILE A 337 11.36 9.88 14.77
CA ILE A 337 10.76 10.87 15.66
C ILE A 337 9.34 11.17 15.18
N LYS A 338 8.36 10.98 16.07
CA LYS A 338 6.94 11.15 15.76
C LYS A 338 6.49 12.57 15.99
N THR A 339 5.89 13.18 14.97
CA THR A 339 5.17 14.46 15.07
C THR A 339 3.68 14.20 14.96
N VAL A 340 2.88 14.87 15.78
CA VAL A 340 1.40 14.85 15.72
C VAL A 340 0.90 16.28 15.58
N CYS A 341 0.04 16.52 14.58
CA CYS A 341 -0.66 17.78 14.40
C CYS A 341 -2.17 17.61 14.60
N ARG A 342 -2.76 18.55 15.33
CA ARG A 342 -4.19 18.65 15.60
C ARG A 342 -4.79 19.88 14.97
N ASP A 343 -6.03 19.78 14.53
CA ASP A 343 -6.82 20.95 14.15
C ASP A 343 -7.06 21.84 15.38
N LYS A 344 -6.89 23.16 15.24
CA LYS A 344 -7.03 24.08 16.39
C LYS A 344 -8.48 24.29 16.83
N ALA A 345 -9.45 24.11 15.95
CA ALA A 345 -10.86 24.31 16.27
C ALA A 345 -11.48 23.06 16.89
N THR A 346 -11.18 21.87 16.34
CA THR A 346 -11.80 20.61 16.78
C THR A 346 -10.91 19.78 17.71
N ASN A 347 -9.61 20.10 17.81
CA ASN A 347 -8.61 19.32 18.54
C ASN A 347 -8.42 17.87 18.02
N GLU A 348 -9.02 17.54 16.88
CA GLU A 348 -8.84 16.23 16.23
C GLU A 348 -7.44 16.08 15.65
N ILE A 349 -6.91 14.85 15.65
CA ILE A 349 -5.65 14.55 14.96
C ILE A 349 -5.89 14.59 13.45
N VAL A 350 -5.16 15.48 12.78
CA VAL A 350 -5.23 15.67 11.32
C VAL A 350 -4.00 15.18 10.59
N SER A 351 -2.86 15.08 11.27
CA SER A 351 -1.64 14.55 10.68
C SER A 351 -0.75 13.88 11.73
N GLN A 352 -0.11 12.78 11.36
CA GLN A 352 0.97 12.14 12.10
C GLN A 352 2.09 11.80 11.13
N VAL A 353 3.33 12.08 11.51
CA VAL A 353 4.50 11.89 10.65
C VAL A 353 5.63 11.27 11.46
N TRP A 354 6.29 10.26 10.89
CA TRP A 354 7.42 9.57 11.48
C TRP A 354 8.66 9.87 10.65
N TYR A 355 9.47 10.83 11.11
CA TYR A 355 10.69 11.24 10.43
C TYR A 355 11.86 10.36 10.83
N ALA A 356 12.63 9.84 9.86
CA ALA A 356 13.86 9.10 10.11
C ALA A 356 15.07 9.86 9.55
N PRO A 357 16.05 10.27 10.37
CA PRO A 357 17.24 10.99 9.90
C PRO A 357 18.01 10.23 8.83
N GLU A 358 18.16 8.91 8.99
CA GLU A 358 18.85 8.03 8.05
C GLU A 358 18.14 7.90 6.69
N ALA A 359 16.83 8.15 6.65
CA ALA A 359 16.06 8.21 5.40
C ALA A 359 16.01 9.63 4.82
N LYS A 360 16.55 10.64 5.51
CA LYS A 360 16.42 12.08 5.20
C LYS A 360 14.97 12.55 4.97
N HIS A 361 13.97 11.75 5.34
CA HIS A 361 12.57 12.03 5.10
C HIS A 361 11.67 11.22 6.05
N TRP A 362 10.36 11.39 5.94
CA TRP A 362 9.43 10.55 6.67
C TRP A 362 9.42 9.14 6.11
N VAL A 363 9.31 8.16 7.02
CA VAL A 363 9.16 6.74 6.68
C VAL A 363 7.73 6.27 6.80
N LYS A 364 6.90 7.01 7.54
CA LYS A 364 5.45 6.85 7.60
C LYS A 364 4.76 8.21 7.73
N GLU A 365 3.62 8.33 7.09
CA GLU A 365 2.71 9.47 7.19
C GLU A 365 1.28 8.96 7.32
N TRP A 366 0.51 9.63 8.17
CA TRP A 366 -0.94 9.46 8.32
C TRP A 366 -1.57 10.83 8.24
N ASN A 367 -2.55 11.02 7.37
CA ASN A 367 -3.27 12.28 7.22
C ASN A 367 -4.78 12.04 7.18
N ARG A 368 -5.54 12.90 7.86
CA ARG A 368 -7.00 12.92 7.80
C ARG A 368 -7.45 13.99 6.80
N PHE A 369 -8.24 13.57 5.83
CA PHE A 369 -8.92 14.44 4.89
C PHE A 369 -10.44 14.29 5.04
N SER A 370 -11.20 15.21 4.45
CA SER A 370 -12.68 15.15 4.43
C SER A 370 -13.22 13.87 3.78
N TRP A 371 -12.45 13.28 2.85
CA TRP A 371 -12.78 12.02 2.19
C TRP A 371 -12.21 10.77 2.88
N GLY A 372 -11.59 10.94 4.04
CA GLY A 372 -11.07 9.85 4.86
C GLY A 372 -9.57 9.94 5.11
N ILE A 373 -9.02 8.85 5.60
CA ILE A 373 -7.62 8.75 6.03
C ILE A 373 -6.74 8.35 4.86
N GLN A 374 -5.59 8.99 4.71
CA GLN A 374 -4.52 8.50 3.85
C GLN A 374 -3.31 8.11 4.68
N GLU A 375 -2.78 6.94 4.41
CA GLU A 375 -1.50 6.50 4.91
C GLU A 375 -0.49 6.40 3.78
N ARG A 376 0.78 6.66 4.11
CA ARG A 376 1.93 6.44 3.22
C ARG A 376 3.06 5.84 4.02
N GLU A 377 3.79 4.88 3.47
CA GLU A 377 5.03 4.43 4.09
C GLU A 377 6.14 4.21 3.05
N LEU A 378 7.37 4.39 3.51
CA LEU A 378 8.57 4.21 2.71
C LEU A 378 8.72 2.72 2.35
N MET A 379 8.95 2.48 1.07
CA MET A 379 9.31 1.18 0.52
C MET A 379 10.80 1.08 0.20
N ALA A 380 11.42 2.17 -0.24
CA ALA A 380 12.86 2.21 -0.53
C ALA A 380 13.34 3.66 -0.55
N ALA A 381 14.61 3.87 -0.22
CA ALA A 381 15.29 5.14 -0.45
C ALA A 381 16.62 4.90 -1.16
N LYS A 382 17.02 5.84 -2.01
CA LYS A 382 18.29 5.85 -2.73
C LYS A 382 18.87 7.25 -2.64
N PHE A 383 20.10 7.37 -2.12
CA PHE A 383 20.79 8.65 -1.95
C PHE A 383 22.02 8.73 -2.85
N LYS A 384 22.34 9.95 -3.28
CA LYS A 384 23.49 10.29 -4.13
C LYS A 384 24.74 10.68 -3.35
#